data_AF-A0A838F025-F1
#
_entry.id   AF-A0A838F025-F1
#
_cell.length_a   1.000
_cell.length_b   1.000
_cell.length_c   1.000
_cell.angle_alpha   90.00
_cell.angle_beta   90.00
_cell.angle_gamma   90.00
#
_symmetry.space_group_name_H-M   'P 1'
#
loop_
_entity.id
_entity.type
_entity.pdbx_description
1 polymer ?
#
loop_
_entity_poly.entity_id
_entity_poly.type
_entity_poly.pdbx_seq_one_letter_code
_entity_poly.pdbx_strand_id
1 'polypeptide(L)'
;MSGQFFRNYATALTSPTAWIGIFLMAGLILIWTKKERWAKWPFSIGTILFILFAFDPMTEILLNHYENEYPAFKVEDLKPETKIKYIVVLAGGYVPNPPYHPLTTELTRYTLGRVIEGIKIQNEIAGSILVFTGKGWASKTEASAMKEMAIKLG
;
A
#
# COMPACT_ATOMS: atom_id res chain seq x y z
N MET A 1 -8.78 25.01 3.99
CA MET A 1 -9.69 23.95 3.47
C MET A 1 -9.49 23.63 1.98
N SER A 2 -9.01 24.55 1.12
CA SER A 2 -8.86 24.34 -0.34
C SER A 2 -7.73 23.38 -0.78
N GLY A 3 -6.58 23.38 -0.10
CA GLY A 3 -5.42 22.57 -0.53
C GLY A 3 -5.58 21.06 -0.37
N GLN A 4 -6.28 20.61 0.68
CA GLN A 4 -6.47 19.18 0.94
C GLN A 4 -7.50 18.55 -0.01
N PHE A 5 -8.53 19.31 -0.38
CA PHE A 5 -9.47 18.90 -1.42
C PHE A 5 -8.80 18.75 -2.78
N PHE A 6 -7.97 19.71 -3.20
CA PHE A 6 -7.24 19.63 -4.46
C PHE A 6 -6.32 18.40 -4.51
N ARG A 7 -5.57 18.14 -3.43
CA ARG A 7 -4.71 16.96 -3.34
C ARG A 7 -5.50 15.67 -3.47
N ASN A 8 -6.64 15.56 -2.79
CA ASN A 8 -7.47 14.37 -2.87
C ASN A 8 -8.03 14.16 -4.28
N TYR A 9 -8.45 15.24 -4.95
CA TYR A 9 -8.97 15.17 -6.31
C TYR A 9 -7.88 14.78 -7.31
N ALA A 10 -6.70 15.39 -7.22
CA ALA A 10 -5.54 15.02 -8.03
C ALA A 10 -5.16 13.55 -7.81
N THR A 11 -5.18 13.08 -6.55
CA THR A 11 -4.90 11.68 -6.21
C THR A 11 -5.95 10.73 -6.81
N ALA A 12 -7.23 11.12 -6.78
CA ALA A 12 -8.30 10.35 -7.40
C ALA A 12 -8.11 10.25 -8.92
N LEU A 13 -7.78 11.37 -9.59
CA LEU A 13 -7.48 11.39 -11.02
C LEU A 13 -6.25 10.55 -11.41
N THR A 14 -5.27 10.38 -10.52
CA THR A 14 -4.13 9.48 -10.77
C THR A 14 -4.47 8.01 -10.54
N SER A 15 -5.57 7.69 -9.85
CA SER A 15 -5.92 6.31 -9.58
C SER A 15 -6.46 5.62 -10.84
N PRO A 16 -5.97 4.42 -11.22
CA PRO A 16 -6.50 3.66 -12.35
C PRO A 16 -8.01 3.40 -12.23
N THR A 17 -8.50 3.22 -11.00
CA THR A 17 -9.91 3.02 -10.68
C THR A 17 -10.81 4.17 -11.09
N ALA A 18 -10.35 5.43 -10.98
CA ALA A 18 -11.16 6.58 -11.38
C ALA A 18 -11.40 6.59 -12.90
N TRP A 19 -10.37 6.31 -13.69
CA TRP A 19 -10.49 6.23 -15.15
C TRP A 19 -11.42 5.09 -15.58
N ILE A 20 -11.29 3.91 -14.97
CA ILE A 20 -12.20 2.79 -15.21
C ILE A 20 -13.65 3.21 -14.93
N GLY A 21 -13.90 3.87 -13.80
CA GLY A 21 -15.23 4.39 -13.45
C GLY A 21 -15.77 5.40 -14.47
N ILE A 22 -14.93 6.32 -14.95
CA ILE A 22 -15.29 7.29 -15.98
C ILE A 22 -15.70 6.59 -17.28
N PHE A 23 -14.91 5.61 -17.75
CA PHE A 23 -15.23 4.85 -18.97
C PHE A 23 -16.55 4.07 -18.84
N LEU A 24 -16.78 3.42 -17.71
CA LEU A 24 -18.03 2.70 -17.45
C LEU A 24 -19.23 3.64 -17.37
N MET A 25 -19.13 4.75 -16.63
CA MET A 25 -20.21 5.75 -16.54
C MET A 25 -20.50 6.39 -17.90
N ALA A 26 -19.47 6.77 -18.66
CA ALA A 26 -19.64 7.32 -20.00
C ALA A 26 -20.35 6.33 -20.94
N GLY A 27 -19.98 5.04 -20.88
CA GLY A 27 -20.67 3.97 -21.58
C GLY A 27 -22.15 3.87 -21.19
N LEU A 28 -22.45 3.85 -19.89
CA LEU A 28 -23.82 3.77 -19.39
C LEU A 28 -24.69 4.96 -19.80
N ILE A 29 -24.17 6.19 -19.72
CA ILE A 29 -24.88 7.40 -20.15
C ILE A 29 -25.18 7.34 -21.66
N LEU A 30 -24.25 6.86 -22.47
CA LEU A 30 -24.45 6.71 -23.91
C LEU A 30 -25.49 5.63 -24.25
N ILE A 31 -25.54 4.52 -23.50
CA ILE A 31 -26.61 3.52 -23.61
C ILE A 31 -27.95 4.15 -23.27
N TRP A 32 -28.02 4.89 -22.16
CA TRP A 32 -29.28 5.48 -21.69
C TRP A 32 -29.82 6.55 -22.64
N THR A 33 -28.93 7.29 -23.31
CA THR A 33 -29.29 8.27 -24.36
C THR A 33 -29.53 7.63 -25.74
N LYS A 34 -29.65 6.29 -25.81
CA LYS A 34 -29.87 5.50 -27.05
C LYS A 34 -28.76 5.67 -28.10
N LYS A 35 -27.55 6.06 -27.70
CA LYS A 35 -26.35 6.21 -28.55
C LYS A 35 -25.47 4.96 -28.50
N GLU A 36 -26.08 3.78 -28.61
CA GLU A 36 -25.43 2.47 -28.40
C GLU A 36 -24.15 2.28 -29.23
N ARG A 37 -24.15 2.76 -30.49
CA ARG A 37 -22.97 2.66 -31.37
C ARG A 37 -21.70 3.28 -30.76
N TRP A 38 -21.86 4.37 -30.00
CA TRP A 38 -20.77 5.09 -29.34
C TRP A 38 -20.50 4.57 -27.94
N ALA A 39 -21.49 3.96 -27.29
CA ALA A 39 -21.35 3.42 -25.95
C ALA A 39 -20.44 2.18 -25.88
N LYS A 40 -20.42 1.37 -26.94
CA LYS A 40 -19.68 0.10 -27.00
C LYS A 40 -18.20 0.27 -26.68
N TRP A 41 -17.56 1.33 -27.17
CA TRP A 41 -16.14 1.58 -26.98
C TRP A 41 -15.76 1.87 -25.52
N PRO A 42 -16.24 2.95 -24.88
CA PRO A 42 -15.89 3.25 -23.50
C PRO A 42 -16.36 2.16 -22.54
N PHE A 43 -17.53 1.55 -22.78
CA PHE A 43 -18.02 0.48 -21.93
C PHE A 43 -17.16 -0.79 -22.00
N SER A 44 -16.78 -1.22 -23.21
CA SER A 44 -15.91 -2.40 -23.39
C SER A 44 -14.52 -2.16 -22.81
N ILE A 45 -13.91 -0.99 -23.08
CA ILE A 45 -12.60 -0.63 -22.54
C ILE A 45 -12.64 -0.60 -21.00
N GLY A 46 -13.63 0.08 -20.42
CA GLY A 46 -13.81 0.13 -18.97
C GLY A 46 -13.98 -1.25 -18.35
N THR A 47 -14.74 -2.15 -19.01
CA THR A 47 -14.98 -3.51 -18.54
C THR A 47 -13.71 -4.37 -18.61
N ILE A 48 -12.95 -4.30 -19.71
CA ILE A 48 -11.68 -5.03 -19.86
C ILE A 48 -10.67 -4.56 -18.82
N LEU A 49 -10.51 -3.25 -18.64
CA LEU A 49 -9.61 -2.70 -17.64
C LEU A 49 -10.05 -3.09 -16.23
N PHE A 50 -11.36 -3.04 -15.94
CA PHE A 50 -11.89 -3.49 -14.67
C PHE A 50 -11.54 -4.95 -14.38
N ILE A 51 -11.78 -5.86 -15.34
CA ILE A 51 -11.45 -7.28 -15.18
C ILE A 51 -9.94 -7.46 -15.00
N LEU A 52 -9.12 -6.79 -15.80
CA LEU A 52 -7.67 -6.92 -15.76
C LEU A 52 -7.10 -6.49 -14.40
N PHE A 53 -7.59 -5.39 -13.82
CA PHE A 53 -7.12 -4.88 -12.53
C PHE A 53 -7.84 -5.49 -11.32
N ALA A 54 -9.02 -6.08 -11.50
CA ALA A 54 -9.72 -6.83 -10.46
C ALA A 54 -9.21 -8.28 -10.34
N PHE A 55 -8.46 -8.77 -11.33
CA PHE A 55 -7.90 -10.11 -11.33
C PHE A 55 -6.55 -10.14 -10.61
N ASP A 56 -6.55 -10.66 -9.38
CA ASP A 56 -5.37 -10.71 -8.50
C ASP A 56 -4.09 -11.24 -9.16
N PRO A 57 -4.10 -12.32 -9.98
CA PRO A 57 -2.89 -12.81 -10.63
C PRO A 57 -2.18 -11.78 -11.50
N MET A 58 -2.92 -10.88 -12.15
CA MET A 58 -2.33 -9.85 -12.99
C MET A 58 -1.58 -8.83 -12.13
N THR A 59 -2.20 -8.40 -11.04
CA THR A 59 -1.61 -7.47 -10.07
C THR A 59 -0.37 -8.08 -9.42
N GLU A 60 -0.42 -9.35 -9.04
CA GLU A 60 0.72 -10.07 -8.47
C GLU A 60 1.86 -10.25 -9.48
N ILE A 61 1.60 -10.49 -10.77
CA ILE A 61 2.66 -10.55 -11.79
C ILE A 61 3.39 -9.21 -11.92
N LEU A 62 2.62 -8.12 -12.00
CA LEU A 62 3.17 -6.76 -12.06
C LEU A 62 3.97 -6.45 -10.80
N LEU A 63 3.42 -6.75 -9.62
CA LEU A 63 4.08 -6.52 -8.34
C LEU A 63 5.39 -7.30 -8.24
N ASN A 64 5.36 -8.61 -8.53
CA ASN A 64 6.54 -9.46 -8.50
C ASN A 64 7.63 -8.97 -9.47
N HIS A 65 7.26 -8.46 -10.64
CA HIS A 65 8.25 -7.91 -11.58
C HIS A 65 9.01 -6.74 -10.97
N TYR A 66 8.30 -5.79 -10.35
CA TYR A 66 8.91 -4.63 -9.72
C TYR A 66 9.61 -4.94 -8.39
N GLU A 67 9.08 -5.87 -7.58
CA GLU A 67 9.72 -6.27 -6.32
C GLU A 67 11.05 -6.99 -6.56
N ASN A 68 11.17 -7.78 -7.64
CA ASN A 68 12.42 -8.46 -7.98
C ASN A 68 13.53 -7.54 -8.51
N GLU A 69 13.21 -6.30 -8.88
CA GLU A 69 14.22 -5.31 -9.30
C GLU A 69 15.04 -4.80 -8.11
N TYR A 70 14.47 -4.85 -6.90
CA TYR A 70 15.10 -4.37 -5.67
C TYR A 70 15.47 -5.54 -4.76
N PRO A 71 16.76 -5.96 -4.74
CA PRO A 71 17.18 -7.04 -3.86
C PRO A 71 16.98 -6.64 -2.39
N ALA A 72 16.70 -7.64 -1.55
CA ALA A 72 16.59 -7.45 -0.12
C ALA A 72 17.90 -6.85 0.44
N PHE A 73 17.75 -5.87 1.33
CA PHE A 73 18.89 -5.24 2.01
C PHE A 73 19.63 -6.27 2.87
N LYS A 74 20.95 -6.31 2.73
CA LYS A 74 21.86 -7.16 3.49
C LYS A 74 22.86 -6.29 4.21
N VAL A 75 23.03 -6.49 5.52
CA VAL A 75 23.95 -5.68 6.33
C VAL A 75 25.40 -5.91 5.90
N GLU A 76 25.71 -7.08 5.34
CA GLU A 76 27.04 -7.43 4.82
C GLU A 76 27.45 -6.60 3.60
N ASP A 77 26.48 -6.05 2.86
CA ASP A 77 26.75 -5.20 1.69
C ASP A 77 27.14 -3.77 2.08
N LEU A 78 27.06 -3.41 3.37
CA LEU A 78 27.50 -2.12 3.87
C LEU A 78 29.01 -2.00 3.89
N LYS A 79 29.52 -0.84 3.45
CA LYS A 79 30.95 -0.52 3.63
C LYS A 79 31.25 -0.39 5.14
N PRO A 80 32.42 -0.83 5.62
CA PRO A 80 32.79 -0.83 7.04
C PRO A 80 32.63 0.54 7.74
N GLU A 81 32.82 1.63 7.00
CA GLU A 81 32.71 3.00 7.48
C GLU A 81 31.27 3.55 7.54
N THR A 82 30.29 2.82 6.99
CA THR A 82 28.90 3.26 6.87
C THR A 82 28.19 3.11 8.22
N LYS A 83 27.88 4.24 8.86
CA LYS A 83 27.09 4.26 10.11
C LYS A 83 25.62 4.55 9.80
N ILE A 84 24.77 3.54 9.92
CA ILE A 84 23.32 3.70 9.83
C ILE A 84 22.77 4.10 11.21
N LYS A 85 22.20 5.30 11.29
CA LYS A 85 21.61 5.83 12.54
C LYS A 85 20.12 5.49 12.68
N TYR A 86 19.40 5.41 11.56
CA TYR A 86 17.95 5.22 11.55
C TYR A 86 17.56 4.13 10.56
N ILE A 87 16.66 3.26 10.98
CA ILE A 87 15.97 2.27 10.14
C ILE A 87 14.51 2.71 10.11
N VAL A 88 14.01 3.10 8.93
CA VAL A 88 12.65 3.60 8.79
C VAL A 88 11.75 2.50 8.25
N VAL A 89 10.74 2.11 9.03
CA VAL A 89 9.76 1.10 8.65
C VAL A 89 8.46 1.79 8.27
N LEU A 90 8.02 1.54 7.03
CA LEU A 90 6.79 2.08 6.46
C LEU A 90 5.63 1.10 6.67
N ALA A 91 4.51 1.60 7.19
CA ALA A 91 3.28 0.84 7.30
C ALA A 91 2.77 0.35 5.93
N GLY A 92 2.14 -0.82 5.92
CA GLY A 92 1.46 -1.42 4.77
C GLY A 92 0.02 -1.81 5.08
N GLY A 93 -0.61 -1.15 6.05
CA GLY A 93 -1.98 -1.41 6.48
C GLY A 93 -2.10 -1.85 7.95
N TYR A 94 -3.19 -1.41 8.56
CA TYR A 94 -3.69 -1.79 9.88
C TYR A 94 -5.21 -1.85 9.85
N VAL A 95 -5.76 -2.95 10.33
CA VAL A 95 -7.20 -3.16 10.48
C VAL A 95 -7.51 -3.23 11.97
N PRO A 96 -8.13 -2.18 12.56
CA PRO A 96 -8.54 -2.22 13.95
C PRO A 96 -9.60 -3.32 14.12
N ASN A 97 -9.28 -4.34 14.91
CA ASN A 97 -10.21 -5.43 15.19
C ASN A 97 -10.90 -5.23 16.56
N PRO A 98 -12.02 -5.93 16.82
CA PRO A 98 -12.63 -5.97 18.14
C PRO A 98 -11.63 -6.42 19.21
N PRO A 99 -11.85 -6.07 20.50
CA PRO A 99 -10.85 -6.12 21.57
C PRO A 99 -10.26 -7.50 21.91
N TYR A 100 -10.75 -8.57 21.28
CA TYR A 100 -10.34 -9.95 21.52
C TYR A 100 -9.28 -10.46 20.53
N HIS A 101 -8.91 -9.66 19.53
CA HIS A 101 -7.94 -10.06 18.51
C HIS A 101 -6.51 -9.66 18.91
N PRO A 102 -5.51 -10.52 18.69
CA PRO A 102 -4.13 -10.18 18.97
C PRO A 102 -3.62 -9.14 17.97
N LEU A 103 -2.67 -8.30 18.39
CA LEU A 103 -2.06 -7.26 17.56
C LEU A 103 -1.44 -7.81 16.25
N THR A 104 -1.02 -9.08 16.25
CA THR A 104 -0.57 -9.82 15.05
C THR A 104 -1.60 -9.87 13.93
N THR A 105 -2.89 -9.88 14.29
CA THR A 105 -4.01 -9.93 13.35
C THR A 105 -4.54 -8.55 12.96
N GLU A 106 -4.13 -7.50 13.69
CA GLU A 106 -4.46 -6.12 13.35
C GLU A 106 -3.49 -5.53 12.33
N LEU A 107 -2.23 -5.99 12.33
CA LEU A 107 -1.26 -5.63 11.29
C LEU A 107 -1.47 -6.51 10.06
N THR A 108 -1.45 -5.91 8.86
CA THR A 108 -1.43 -6.71 7.63
C THR A 108 -0.16 -7.57 7.56
N ARG A 109 -0.20 -8.66 6.79
CA ARG A 109 0.97 -9.52 6.53
C ARG A 109 2.20 -8.72 6.07
N TYR A 110 1.99 -7.70 5.25
CA TYR A 110 3.05 -6.83 4.75
C TYR A 110 3.64 -5.96 5.86
N THR A 111 2.80 -5.32 6.68
CA THR A 111 3.26 -4.51 7.81
C THR A 111 4.02 -5.35 8.83
N LEU A 112 3.49 -6.52 9.18
CA LEU A 112 4.12 -7.42 10.14
C LEU A 112 5.49 -7.92 9.64
N GLY A 113 5.58 -8.34 8.38
CA GLY A 113 6.86 -8.75 7.78
C GLY A 113 7.90 -7.63 7.81
N ARG A 114 7.50 -6.39 7.51
CA ARG A 114 8.40 -5.22 7.59
C ARG A 114 8.86 -4.89 9.01
N VAL A 115 8.00 -5.09 10.01
CA VAL A 115 8.38 -4.92 11.42
C VAL A 115 9.43 -5.96 11.81
N ILE A 116 9.21 -7.23 11.46
CA ILE A 116 10.14 -8.34 11.77
C ILE A 116 11.50 -8.11 11.12
N GLU A 117 11.53 -7.79 9.82
CA GLU A 117 12.79 -7.48 9.12
C GLU A 117 13.48 -6.22 9.69
N GLY A 118 12.70 -5.20 10.07
CA GLY A 118 13.24 -4.00 10.72
C GLY A 118 13.94 -4.30 12.05
N ILE A 119 13.35 -5.16 12.89
CA ILE A 119 13.96 -5.61 14.16
C ILE A 119 15.22 -6.41 13.89
N LYS A 120 15.17 -7.35 12.93
CA LYS A 120 16.33 -8.15 12.52
C LYS A 120 17.51 -7.25 12.10
N ILE A 121 17.28 -6.31 11.19
CA ILE A 121 18.31 -5.36 10.72
C ILE A 121 18.81 -4.48 11.88
N GLN A 122 17.93 -4.04 12.79
CA GLN A 122 18.33 -3.25 13.95
C GLN A 122 19.28 -4.03 14.88
N ASN A 123 19.03 -5.32 15.08
CA ASN A 123 19.88 -6.18 15.91
C ASN A 123 21.26 -6.40 15.28
N GLU A 124 21.36 -6.42 13.96
CA GLU A 124 22.63 -6.51 13.23
C GLU A 124 23.39 -5.17 13.23
N ILE A 125 22.68 -4.03 13.27
CA ILE A 125 23.27 -2.68 13.29
C ILE A 125 23.14 -2.05 14.68
N ALA A 126 24.10 -2.39 15.55
CA ALA A 126 24.14 -1.89 16.92
C ALA A 126 24.11 -0.35 16.99
N GLY A 127 23.25 0.20 17.87
CA GLY A 127 23.09 1.63 18.07
C GLY A 127 22.18 2.35 17.08
N SER A 128 21.58 1.63 16.13
CA SER A 128 20.56 2.17 15.23
C SER A 128 19.20 2.33 15.92
N ILE A 129 18.42 3.32 15.47
CA ILE A 129 17.08 3.61 15.96
C ILE A 129 16.04 3.17 14.94
N LEU A 130 15.14 2.29 15.35
CA LEU A 130 13.99 1.87 14.55
C LEU A 130 12.88 2.93 14.62
N VAL A 131 12.50 3.48 13.47
CA VAL A 131 11.50 4.55 13.32
C VAL A 131 10.31 4.02 12.53
N PHE A 132 9.14 4.04 13.16
CA PHE A 132 7.89 3.59 12.54
C PHE A 132 7.09 4.76 11.98
N THR A 133 6.61 4.63 10.74
CA THR A 133 5.77 5.64 10.10
C THR A 133 4.50 5.01 9.51
N GLY A 134 3.37 5.67 9.69
CA GLY A 134 2.08 5.17 9.24
C GLY A 134 0.97 6.09 9.70
N LYS A 135 -0.15 6.08 8.99
CA LYS A 135 -1.26 7.00 9.28
C LYS A 135 -2.16 6.40 10.37
N GLY A 136 -2.90 7.26 11.08
CA GLY A 136 -3.98 6.81 11.97
C GLY A 136 -5.33 7.07 11.33
N TRP A 137 -6.11 6.02 11.09
CA TRP A 137 -7.51 6.11 10.65
C TRP A 137 -8.49 5.63 11.73
N ALA A 138 -7.98 5.23 12.91
CA ALA A 138 -8.75 4.66 14.02
C ALA A 138 -8.29 5.24 15.37
N SER A 139 -8.70 4.61 16.48
CA SER A 139 -8.25 4.94 17.85
C SER A 139 -6.73 4.88 18.05
N LYS A 140 -6.01 4.18 17.15
CA LYS A 140 -4.57 3.98 17.17
C LYS A 140 -3.98 4.21 15.77
N THR A 141 -2.75 4.74 15.72
CA THR A 141 -2.02 4.89 14.46
C THR A 141 -1.30 3.60 14.08
N GLU A 142 -1.09 3.37 12.78
CA GLU A 142 -0.25 2.28 12.28
C GLU A 142 1.15 2.31 12.89
N ALA A 143 1.75 3.50 13.01
CA ALA A 143 3.08 3.66 13.62
C ALA A 143 3.09 3.21 15.09
N SER A 144 2.05 3.58 15.86
CA SER A 144 1.89 3.15 17.25
C SER A 144 1.66 1.63 17.34
N ALA A 145 0.91 1.05 16.41
CA ALA A 145 0.68 -0.39 16.36
C ALA A 145 1.96 -1.17 16.05
N MET A 146 2.74 -0.72 15.07
CA MET A 146 4.05 -1.30 14.76
C MET A 146 5.03 -1.17 15.94
N LYS A 147 5.07 -0.02 16.61
CA LYS A 147 5.92 0.19 17.79
C LYS A 147 5.57 -0.79 18.91
N GLU A 148 4.29 -0.94 19.24
CA GLU A 148 3.86 -1.90 20.26
C GLU A 148 4.20 -3.34 19.85
N MET A 149 4.03 -3.66 18.56
CA MET A 149 4.40 -4.98 18.06
C MET A 149 5.89 -5.26 18.21
N ALA A 150 6.74 -4.30 17.83
CA ALA A 150 8.18 -4.44 17.97
C ALA A 150 8.59 -4.66 19.42
N ILE A 151 8.05 -3.87 20.36
CA ILE A 151 8.31 -4.05 21.79
C ILE A 151 7.91 -5.46 22.29
N LYS A 152 6.82 -6.05 21.75
CA LYS A 152 6.40 -7.41 22.12
C LYS A 152 7.28 -8.51 21.52
N LEU A 153 7.94 -8.25 20.40
CA LEU A 153 8.83 -9.20 19.72
C LEU A 153 10.27 -9.16 20.26
N GLY A 154 10.65 -8.10 20.97
CA GLY A 154 12.00 -7.89 21.52
C GLY A 154 12.89 -7.10 20.57
#